data_AF-A0A8B7IV75-F1
#
_entry.id   AF-A0A8B7IV75-F1
#
_cell.length_a   1.000
_cell.length_b   1.000
_cell.length_c   1.000
_cell.angle_alpha   90.00
_cell.angle_beta   90.00
_cell.angle_gamma   90.00
#
_symmetry.space_group_name_H-M   'P 1'
#
loop_
_entity.id
_entity.type
_entity.pdbx_description
1 polymer ?
#
loop_
_entity_poly.entity_id
_entity_poly.type
_entity_poly.pdbx_seq_one_letter_code
_entity_poly.pdbx_strand_id
1 'polypeptide(L)'
;MPGWVPVEKNSKQYCWHSSVINYDAEIALVLKHHADPGLLEISPVPLSDLLEQTLELIGTNINANPYGLGSKKQPVHLLVPHGAFEIKNPPALKQNDILSWFEGCSEGKVEGIVWHCNDGCLIKLHRHHLGLCWPIAETYLNSQPVVISFNRTKYDCDFEPKSLFHHFSKLDGQRFDRLKDIKFDA
;
A
#
# COMPACT_ATOMS: atom_id res chain seq x y z
N MET A 1 14.30 18.17 -6.08
CA MET A 1 14.04 16.71 -6.08
C MET A 1 12.53 16.56 -6.19
N PRO A 2 11.94 15.96 -7.25
CA PRO A 2 10.49 15.98 -7.39
C PRO A 2 9.89 14.87 -6.54
N GLY A 3 9.81 15.13 -5.23
CA GLY A 3 8.84 14.49 -4.35
C GLY A 3 7.51 15.18 -4.58
N TRP A 4 6.58 14.45 -5.20
CA TRP A 4 5.14 14.73 -5.30
C TRP A 4 4.69 16.13 -5.77
N VAL A 5 4.04 16.17 -6.93
CA VAL A 5 3.19 17.29 -7.34
C VAL A 5 1.84 17.10 -6.64
N PRO A 6 1.23 18.14 -6.03
CA PRO A 6 -0.15 18.09 -5.57
C PRO A 6 -1.01 17.45 -6.65
N VAL A 7 -1.57 16.27 -6.36
CA VAL A 7 -2.44 15.62 -7.33
C VAL A 7 -3.71 16.44 -7.41
N GLU A 8 -3.77 17.36 -8.37
CA GLU A 8 -4.97 18.15 -8.61
C GLU A 8 -6.16 17.20 -8.72
N LYS A 9 -7.25 17.49 -7.99
CA LYS A 9 -8.45 16.62 -7.88
C LYS A 9 -8.92 16.09 -9.25
N ASN A 10 -8.76 16.91 -10.29
CA ASN A 10 -9.22 16.63 -11.65
C ASN A 10 -8.11 16.21 -12.63
N SER A 11 -6.88 15.94 -12.17
CA SER A 11 -5.79 15.50 -13.04
C SER A 11 -6.02 14.07 -13.52
N LYS A 12 -6.34 13.93 -14.81
CA LYS A 12 -6.51 12.61 -15.44
C LYS A 12 -5.24 11.76 -15.39
N GLN A 13 -4.07 12.39 -15.45
CA GLN A 13 -2.77 11.71 -15.38
C GLN A 13 -2.57 11.01 -14.04
N TYR A 14 -3.12 11.56 -12.96
CA TYR A 14 -2.93 11.06 -11.60
C TYR A 14 -4.23 10.55 -10.98
N CYS A 15 -5.21 10.16 -11.80
CA CYS A 15 -6.55 9.77 -11.34
C CYS A 15 -6.54 8.67 -10.27
N TRP A 16 -5.59 7.73 -10.30
CA TRP A 16 -5.46 6.70 -9.25
C TRP A 16 -4.97 7.25 -7.92
N HIS A 17 -4.09 8.25 -7.94
CA HIS A 17 -3.68 8.96 -6.73
C HIS A 17 -4.84 9.80 -6.18
N SER A 18 -5.63 10.45 -7.04
CA SER A 18 -6.85 11.16 -6.60
C SER A 18 -7.86 10.21 -5.97
N SER A 19 -7.93 8.94 -6.42
CA SER A 19 -8.91 7.97 -5.91
C SER A 19 -8.71 7.57 -4.44
N VAL A 20 -7.51 7.81 -3.89
CA VAL A 20 -7.14 7.47 -2.50
C VAL A 20 -7.12 8.69 -1.59
N ILE A 21 -7.51 9.86 -2.08
CA ILE A 21 -7.58 11.11 -1.33
C ILE A 21 -9.01 11.63 -1.36
N ASN A 22 -9.56 11.96 -0.20
CA ASN A 22 -10.77 12.75 -0.08
C ASN A 22 -10.39 14.14 0.44
N TYR A 23 -10.39 15.11 -0.48
CA TYR A 23 -10.06 16.50 -0.17
C TYR A 23 -11.11 17.19 0.70
N ASP A 24 -12.37 16.78 0.61
CA ASP A 24 -13.46 17.44 1.32
C ASP A 24 -13.47 17.03 2.81
N ALA A 25 -13.05 15.80 3.11
CA ALA A 25 -12.83 15.31 4.47
C ALA A 25 -11.35 15.36 4.94
N GLU A 26 -10.45 15.90 4.11
CA GLU A 26 -9.01 16.01 4.36
C GLU A 26 -8.35 14.69 4.84
N ILE A 27 -8.67 13.58 4.16
CA ILE A 27 -8.14 12.23 4.49
C ILE A 27 -7.58 11.49 3.28
N ALA A 28 -6.72 10.52 3.54
CA ALA A 28 -6.27 9.54 2.55
C ALA A 28 -6.49 8.10 3.03
N LEU A 29 -6.71 7.16 2.10
CA LEU A 29 -6.76 5.73 2.38
C LEU A 29 -5.35 5.15 2.47
N VAL A 30 -5.00 4.65 3.65
CA VAL A 30 -3.65 4.19 3.97
C VAL A 30 -3.65 2.72 4.39
N LEU A 31 -2.70 1.95 3.88
CA LEU A 31 -2.32 0.64 4.38
C LEU A 31 -1.12 0.77 5.32
N LYS A 32 -1.24 0.21 6.54
CA LYS A 32 -0.21 0.26 7.58
C LYS A 32 -0.25 -0.99 8.47
N HIS A 33 0.67 -1.11 9.41
CA HIS A 33 0.57 -2.09 10.49
C HIS A 33 -0.54 -1.71 11.47
N HIS A 34 -1.34 -2.69 11.87
CA HIS A 34 -2.21 -2.55 13.03
C HIS A 34 -1.38 -2.56 14.32
N ALA A 35 -1.97 -2.11 15.43
CA ALA A 35 -1.34 -2.22 16.76
C ALA A 35 -1.08 -3.69 17.17
N ASP A 36 -1.93 -4.60 16.69
CA ASP A 36 -1.76 -6.04 16.89
C ASP A 36 -0.65 -6.60 15.97
N PRO A 37 0.36 -7.30 16.51
CA PRO A 37 1.44 -7.86 15.71
C PRO A 37 0.95 -8.82 14.62
N GLY A 38 1.47 -8.66 13.41
CA GLY A 38 1.13 -9.52 12.27
C GLY A 38 -0.23 -9.24 11.65
N LEU A 39 -0.89 -8.14 12.02
CA LEU A 39 -2.13 -7.68 11.40
C LEU A 39 -1.87 -6.39 10.61
N LEU A 40 -2.39 -6.34 9.38
CA LEU A 40 -2.43 -5.14 8.57
C LEU A 40 -3.72 -4.36 8.85
N GLU A 41 -3.68 -3.06 8.63
CA GLU A 41 -4.83 -2.17 8.77
C GLU A 41 -4.97 -1.29 7.53
N ILE A 42 -6.19 -1.23 6.99
CA ILE A 42 -6.59 -0.20 6.03
C ILE A 42 -7.47 0.80 6.78
N SER A 43 -7.07 2.06 6.76
CA SER A 43 -7.78 3.13 7.47
C SER A 43 -7.70 4.46 6.73
N PRO A 44 -8.71 5.34 6.85
CA PRO A 44 -8.57 6.73 6.52
C PRO A 44 -7.64 7.42 7.53
N VAL A 45 -6.67 8.19 7.04
CA VAL A 45 -5.70 8.95 7.84
C VAL A 45 -5.80 10.42 7.45
N PRO A 46 -5.85 11.36 8.42
CA PRO A 46 -5.80 12.80 8.14
C PRO A 46 -4.59 13.17 7.27
N LEU A 47 -4.80 14.03 6.28
CA LEU A 47 -3.70 14.50 5.42
C LEU A 47 -2.62 15.24 6.22
N SER A 48 -3.00 15.90 7.32
CA SER A 48 -2.08 16.52 8.28
C SER A 48 -1.05 15.55 8.84
N ASP A 49 -1.45 14.30 9.08
CA ASP A 49 -0.61 13.29 9.70
C ASP A 49 0.38 12.69 8.70
N LEU A 50 0.15 12.91 7.41
CA LEU A 50 0.98 12.45 6.30
C LEU A 50 1.93 13.53 5.77
N LEU A 51 1.89 14.74 6.35
CA LEU A 51 2.80 15.82 5.96
C LEU A 51 4.25 15.39 6.13
N GLU A 52 5.08 15.80 5.16
CA GLU A 52 6.52 15.51 5.10
C GLU A 52 6.87 14.02 4.92
N GLN A 53 5.89 13.12 4.81
CA GLN A 53 6.13 11.72 4.53
C GLN A 53 6.21 11.46 3.02
N THR A 54 7.07 10.53 2.62
CA THR A 54 7.02 9.96 1.28
C THR A 54 6.04 8.80 1.27
N LEU A 55 5.07 8.82 0.36
CA LEU A 55 4.06 7.79 0.22
C LEU A 55 4.20 7.08 -1.13
N GLU A 56 4.00 5.76 -1.12
CA GLU A 56 3.89 4.95 -2.33
C GLU A 56 2.42 4.62 -2.60
N LEU A 57 1.97 4.82 -3.84
CA LEU A 57 0.68 4.32 -4.28
C LEU A 57 0.82 2.85 -4.67
N ILE A 58 -0.04 1.99 -4.13
CA ILE A 58 -0.18 0.60 -4.56
C ILE A 58 -1.60 0.35 -5.05
N GLY A 59 -1.82 -0.67 -5.87
CA GLY A 59 -3.17 -1.09 -6.23
C GLY A 59 -3.31 -1.74 -7.59
N THR A 60 -4.57 -1.88 -8.03
CA THR A 60 -4.97 -2.62 -9.22
C THR A 60 -4.22 -2.19 -10.49
N ASN A 61 -3.96 -0.90 -10.65
CA ASN A 61 -3.30 -0.36 -11.85
C ASN A 61 -1.83 0.01 -11.63
N ILE A 62 -1.23 -0.39 -10.50
CA ILE A 62 0.13 -0.03 -10.14
C ILE A 62 1.01 -1.28 -10.08
N ASN A 63 2.19 -1.21 -10.71
CA ASN A 63 3.26 -2.21 -10.62
C ASN A 63 2.79 -3.67 -10.80
N ALA A 64 1.91 -3.92 -11.77
CA ALA A 64 1.33 -5.24 -12.06
C ALA A 64 0.48 -5.87 -10.93
N ASN A 65 0.10 -5.09 -9.91
CA ASN A 65 -0.79 -5.48 -8.81
C ASN A 65 -0.36 -6.77 -8.07
N PRO A 66 0.84 -6.80 -7.46
CA PRO A 66 1.38 -7.99 -6.79
C PRO A 66 0.58 -8.39 -5.52
N TYR A 67 -0.30 -7.51 -5.05
CA TYR A 67 -1.16 -7.72 -3.88
C TYR A 67 -2.55 -8.21 -4.25
N GLY A 68 -2.88 -8.35 -5.55
CA GLY A 68 -4.20 -8.80 -6.00
C GLY A 68 -5.35 -7.89 -5.56
N LEU A 69 -5.08 -6.59 -5.37
CA LEU A 69 -6.06 -5.62 -4.93
C LEU A 69 -7.07 -5.34 -6.04
N GLY A 70 -8.36 -5.44 -5.72
CA GLY A 70 -9.46 -5.08 -6.63
C GLY A 70 -9.44 -5.83 -7.97
N SER A 71 -10.09 -5.23 -8.97
CA SER A 71 -10.10 -5.73 -10.35
C SER A 71 -10.23 -4.57 -11.34
N LYS A 72 -10.06 -4.80 -12.64
CA LYS A 72 -10.28 -3.75 -13.66
C LYS A 72 -11.70 -3.14 -13.61
N LYS A 73 -12.71 -3.91 -13.18
CA LYS A 73 -14.09 -3.43 -13.04
C LYS A 73 -14.30 -2.61 -11.76
N GLN A 74 -13.51 -2.90 -10.73
CA GLN A 74 -13.61 -2.26 -9.43
C GLN A 74 -12.18 -2.09 -8.88
N PRO A 75 -11.44 -1.08 -9.36
CA PRO A 75 -10.04 -0.91 -9.02
C PRO A 75 -9.91 -0.43 -7.58
N VAL A 76 -8.90 -0.93 -6.88
CA VAL A 76 -8.55 -0.58 -5.50
C VAL A 76 -7.13 -0.06 -5.48
N HIS A 77 -6.93 1.07 -4.82
CA HIS A 77 -5.61 1.64 -4.56
C HIS A 77 -5.51 2.08 -3.11
N LEU A 78 -4.29 2.15 -2.59
CA LEU A 78 -3.98 2.55 -1.21
C LEU A 78 -2.65 3.30 -1.20
N LEU A 79 -2.48 4.22 -0.26
CA LEU A 79 -1.18 4.80 0.05
C LEU A 79 -0.46 3.96 1.10
N VAL A 80 0.85 3.82 0.95
CA VAL A 80 1.74 3.17 1.91
C VAL A 80 2.84 4.16 2.27
N PRO A 81 2.96 4.57 3.55
CA PRO A 81 4.09 5.38 3.97
C PRO A 81 5.40 4.63 3.83
N HIS A 82 6.40 5.29 3.28
CA HIS A 82 7.75 4.75 3.23
C HIS A 82 8.25 4.45 4.65
N GLY A 83 8.84 3.26 4.84
CA GLY A 83 9.29 2.79 6.15
C GLY A 83 8.18 2.19 7.01
N ALA A 84 6.90 2.21 6.60
CA ALA A 84 5.84 1.57 7.36
C ALA A 84 6.00 0.03 7.47
N PHE A 85 6.70 -0.58 6.52
CA PHE A 85 6.95 -2.02 6.46
C PHE A 85 8.46 -2.29 6.43
N GLU A 86 9.06 -2.39 7.61
CA GLU A 86 10.48 -2.67 7.77
C GLU A 86 10.79 -4.15 7.60
N ILE A 87 11.93 -4.44 6.94
CA ILE A 87 12.50 -5.79 6.87
C ILE A 87 13.26 -6.03 8.18
N LYS A 88 12.82 -7.01 8.96
CA LYS A 88 13.40 -7.35 10.26
C LYS A 88 14.71 -8.11 10.12
N ASN A 89 14.81 -9.00 9.13
CA ASN A 89 16.00 -9.79 8.87
C ASN A 89 16.54 -9.51 7.46
N PRO A 90 17.16 -8.33 7.24
CA PRO A 90 17.62 -7.95 5.91
C PRO A 90 18.81 -8.82 5.48
N PRO A 91 18.97 -9.11 4.17
CA PRO A 91 20.14 -9.78 3.67
C PRO A 91 21.39 -8.93 3.83
N ALA A 92 22.56 -9.57 3.91
CA ALA A 92 23.82 -8.87 3.73
C ALA A 92 23.88 -8.25 2.32
N LEU A 93 24.58 -7.11 2.17
CA LEU A 93 24.74 -6.41 0.91
C LEU A 93 25.75 -7.10 -0.03
N LYS A 94 25.50 -8.38 -0.34
CA LYS A 94 26.19 -9.15 -1.36
C LYS A 94 25.15 -9.78 -2.27
N GLN A 95 25.45 -9.81 -3.58
CA GLN A 95 24.48 -10.25 -4.60
C GLN A 95 23.87 -11.63 -4.29
N ASN A 96 24.69 -12.62 -3.92
CA ASN A 96 24.22 -13.98 -3.64
C ASN A 96 23.35 -14.06 -2.38
N ASP A 97 23.65 -13.25 -1.36
CA ASP A 97 22.88 -13.22 -0.12
C ASP A 97 21.50 -12.58 -0.38
N ILE A 98 21.45 -11.53 -1.19
CA ILE A 98 20.21 -10.86 -1.61
C ILE A 98 19.35 -11.82 -2.44
N LEU A 99 19.94 -12.50 -3.43
CA LEU A 99 19.25 -13.51 -4.24
C LEU A 99 18.66 -14.62 -3.35
N SER A 100 19.49 -15.17 -2.47
CA SER A 100 19.09 -16.24 -1.54
C SER A 100 17.98 -15.78 -0.60
N TRP A 101 17.99 -14.53 -0.16
CA TRP A 101 16.93 -13.98 0.69
C TRP A 101 15.61 -13.85 -0.06
N PHE A 102 15.62 -13.30 -1.28
CA PHE A 102 14.42 -13.13 -2.11
C PHE A 102 13.71 -14.45 -2.44
N GLU A 103 14.43 -15.56 -2.53
CA GLU A 103 13.86 -16.87 -2.89
C GLU A 103 13.72 -17.82 -1.70
N GLY A 104 14.54 -17.65 -0.66
CA GLY A 104 14.74 -18.63 0.40
C GLY A 104 13.92 -18.39 1.68
N CYS A 105 13.23 -17.26 1.82
CA CYS A 105 12.45 -16.97 3.03
C CYS A 105 11.10 -16.29 2.74
N SER A 106 10.21 -16.30 3.74
CA SER A 106 8.88 -15.69 3.63
C SER A 106 8.94 -14.18 3.52
N GLU A 107 9.77 -13.52 4.32
CA GLU A 107 9.97 -12.06 4.30
C GLU A 107 10.54 -11.59 2.95
N GLY A 108 11.33 -12.45 2.31
CA GLY A 108 11.88 -12.27 0.97
C GLY A 108 10.87 -12.32 -0.17
N LYS A 109 9.61 -12.69 0.09
CA LYS A 109 8.54 -12.66 -0.91
C LYS A 109 8.02 -11.23 -1.10
N VAL A 110 8.87 -10.32 -1.55
CA VAL A 110 8.53 -8.94 -1.88
C VAL A 110 9.08 -8.57 -3.25
N GLU A 111 8.45 -7.60 -3.92
CA GLU A 111 8.84 -7.17 -5.27
C GLU A 111 10.14 -6.37 -5.33
N GLY A 112 10.57 -5.83 -4.19
CA GLY A 112 11.81 -5.09 -4.07
C GLY A 112 12.11 -4.68 -2.63
N ILE A 113 13.31 -4.15 -2.43
CA ILE A 113 13.83 -3.62 -1.17
C ILE A 113 14.24 -2.17 -1.40
N VAL A 114 14.03 -1.33 -0.38
CA VAL A 114 14.52 0.04 -0.34
C VAL A 114 15.44 0.22 0.86
N TRP A 115 16.65 0.71 0.64
CA TRP A 115 17.57 1.12 1.70
C TRP A 115 17.52 2.63 1.90
N HIS A 116 17.41 3.04 3.15
CA HIS A 116 17.56 4.43 3.58
C HIS A 116 18.99 4.63 4.05
N CYS A 117 19.76 5.44 3.33
CA CYS A 117 21.14 5.75 3.65
C CYS A 117 21.21 6.95 4.62
N ASN A 118 22.30 7.02 5.39
CA ASN A 118 22.49 8.08 6.41
C ASN A 118 22.58 9.50 5.84
N ASP A 119 22.89 9.64 4.54
CA ASP A 119 22.94 10.91 3.80
C ASP A 119 21.58 11.29 3.19
N GLY A 120 20.53 10.52 3.47
CA GLY A 120 19.19 10.71 2.89
C GLY A 120 19.01 10.08 1.52
N CYS A 121 20.03 9.41 0.96
CA CYS A 121 19.89 8.67 -0.29
C CYS A 121 18.94 7.46 -0.11
N LEU A 122 18.15 7.18 -1.15
CA LEU A 122 17.29 6.00 -1.22
C LEU A 122 17.77 5.10 -2.36
N ILE A 123 18.12 3.85 -2.04
CA ILE A 123 18.51 2.85 -3.03
C ILE A 123 17.38 1.84 -3.15
N LYS A 124 16.84 1.66 -4.37
CA LYS A 124 15.77 0.69 -4.64
C LYS A 124 16.30 -0.47 -5.50
N LEU A 125 16.02 -1.70 -5.07
CA LEU A 125 16.33 -2.91 -5.84
C LEU A 125 15.06 -3.74 -6.00
N HIS A 126 14.66 -3.98 -7.25
CA HIS A 126 13.56 -4.88 -7.57
C HIS A 126 14.06 -6.28 -7.91
N ARG A 127 13.21 -7.29 -7.69
CA ARG A 127 13.49 -8.70 -8.04
C ARG A 127 13.96 -8.87 -9.48
N HIS A 128 13.28 -8.21 -10.43
CA HIS A 128 13.57 -8.35 -11.85
C HIS A 128 14.94 -7.77 -12.24
N HIS A 129 15.51 -6.84 -11.47
CA HIS A 129 16.89 -6.38 -11.68
C HIS A 129 17.92 -7.50 -11.46
N LEU A 130 17.53 -8.56 -10.71
CA LEU A 130 18.35 -9.74 -10.44
C LEU A 130 17.98 -10.93 -11.34
N GLY A 131 17.12 -10.73 -12.35
CA GLY A 131 16.62 -11.81 -13.22
C GLY A 131 15.60 -12.75 -12.56
N LEU A 132 15.09 -12.39 -11.37
CA LEU A 132 14.09 -13.18 -10.66
C LEU A 132 12.67 -12.93 -11.24
N CYS A 133 11.77 -13.88 -10.97
CA CYS A 133 10.36 -13.77 -11.33
C CYS A 133 9.73 -12.49 -10.74
N TRP A 134 8.94 -11.81 -11.58
CA TRP A 134 8.25 -10.56 -11.27
C TRP A 134 7.01 -10.41 -12.19
N PRO A 135 5.83 -10.08 -11.66
CA PRO A 135 5.47 -10.06 -10.24
C PRO A 135 5.44 -11.49 -9.66
N ILE A 136 5.55 -11.63 -8.35
CA ILE A 136 5.34 -12.92 -7.68
C ILE A 136 3.87 -13.13 -7.32
N ALA A 137 3.43 -14.39 -7.34
CA ALA A 137 2.02 -14.73 -7.12
C ALA A 137 1.53 -14.48 -5.68
N GLU A 138 2.42 -14.66 -4.68
CA GLU A 138 2.10 -14.48 -3.27
C GLU A 138 3.22 -13.69 -2.59
N THR A 139 2.97 -12.42 -2.34
CA THR A 139 3.87 -11.57 -1.55
C THR A 139 3.68 -11.81 -0.05
N TYR A 140 4.71 -11.46 0.74
CA TYR A 140 4.69 -11.53 2.19
C TYR A 140 3.54 -10.71 2.76
N LEU A 141 3.35 -9.47 2.30
CA LEU A 141 2.25 -8.61 2.74
C LEU A 141 0.88 -9.21 2.38
N ASN A 142 0.73 -9.81 1.19
CA ASN A 142 -0.52 -10.46 0.82
C ASN A 142 -0.81 -11.73 1.64
N SER A 143 0.17 -12.28 2.36
CA SER A 143 -0.04 -13.42 3.27
C SER A 143 -0.50 -13.02 4.68
N GLN A 144 -0.51 -11.73 4.99
CA GLN A 144 -0.91 -11.23 6.30
C GLN A 144 -2.42 -10.95 6.34
N PRO A 145 -3.10 -11.22 7.47
CA PRO A 145 -4.47 -10.78 7.68
C PRO A 145 -4.55 -9.25 7.67
N VAL A 146 -5.73 -8.73 7.33
CA VAL A 146 -6.01 -7.31 7.27
C VAL A 146 -7.35 -6.97 7.91
N VAL A 147 -7.40 -5.89 8.69
CA VAL A 147 -8.62 -5.30 9.23
C VAL A 147 -8.92 -3.96 8.55
N ILE A 148 -10.20 -3.66 8.35
CA ILE A 148 -10.64 -2.36 7.87
C ILE A 148 -11.10 -1.53 9.08
N SER A 149 -10.42 -0.42 9.34
CA SER A 149 -10.72 0.49 10.44
C SER A 149 -11.09 1.85 9.87
N PHE A 150 -12.35 2.01 9.47
CA PHE A 150 -12.83 3.24 8.86
C PHE A 150 -13.36 4.22 9.92
N ASN A 151 -14.04 3.71 10.95
CA ASN A 151 -14.73 4.50 11.98
C ASN A 151 -15.58 5.62 11.35
N ARG A 152 -16.72 5.24 10.76
CA ARG A 152 -17.62 6.18 10.06
C ARG A 152 -18.04 7.39 10.90
N THR A 153 -18.17 7.23 12.22
CA THR A 153 -18.60 8.32 13.11
C THR A 153 -17.58 9.44 13.26
N LYS A 154 -16.33 9.23 12.83
CA LYS A 154 -15.27 10.24 12.89
C LYS A 154 -15.38 11.29 11.77
N TYR A 155 -16.07 10.98 10.67
CA TYR A 155 -16.12 11.82 9.49
C TYR A 155 -17.55 12.25 9.18
N ASP A 156 -17.83 13.55 9.33
CA ASP A 156 -19.14 14.14 9.06
C ASP A 156 -19.27 14.49 7.56
N CYS A 157 -19.12 13.49 6.69
CA CYS A 157 -19.27 13.66 5.25
C CYS A 157 -19.86 12.42 4.58
N ASP A 158 -20.76 12.64 3.62
CA ASP A 158 -21.24 11.58 2.74
C ASP A 158 -20.22 11.31 1.63
N PHE A 159 -19.67 10.09 1.62
CA PHE A 159 -18.76 9.67 0.56
C PHE A 159 -19.52 9.42 -0.75
N GLU A 160 -18.92 9.82 -1.87
CA GLU A 160 -19.49 9.54 -3.19
C GLU A 160 -19.75 8.03 -3.35
N PRO A 161 -20.95 7.57 -3.79
CA PRO A 161 -21.34 6.16 -3.79
C PRO A 161 -20.46 5.17 -4.58
N LYS A 162 -19.51 5.66 -5.38
CA LYS A 162 -18.54 4.85 -6.15
C LYS A 162 -17.09 5.06 -5.71
N SER A 163 -16.85 5.93 -4.72
CA SER A 163 -15.51 6.18 -4.19
C SER A 163 -15.02 4.99 -3.37
N LEU A 164 -13.69 4.82 -3.32
CA LEU A 164 -13.08 3.83 -2.43
C LEU A 164 -13.44 4.09 -0.97
N PHE A 165 -13.57 5.36 -0.56
CA PHE A 165 -13.99 5.72 0.79
C PHE A 165 -15.38 5.19 1.12
N HIS A 166 -16.35 5.33 0.22
CA HIS A 166 -17.68 4.75 0.41
C HIS A 166 -17.62 3.23 0.55
N HIS A 167 -16.89 2.56 -0.34
CA HIS A 167 -16.78 1.10 -0.30
C HIS A 167 -16.09 0.59 0.98
N PHE A 168 -14.95 1.16 1.37
CA PHE A 168 -14.26 0.78 2.60
C PHE A 168 -15.06 1.15 3.86
N SER A 169 -15.83 2.24 3.84
CA SER A 169 -16.70 2.60 4.96
C SER A 169 -17.76 1.54 5.26
N LYS A 170 -18.23 0.80 4.24
CA LYS A 170 -19.17 -0.33 4.41
C LYS A 170 -18.50 -1.58 4.98
N LEU A 171 -17.18 -1.69 4.86
CA LEU A 171 -16.39 -2.81 5.38
C LEU A 171 -15.83 -2.52 6.77
N ASP A 172 -16.19 -1.40 7.41
CA ASP A 172 -15.68 -1.00 8.72
C ASP A 172 -15.84 -2.13 9.76
N GLY A 173 -14.74 -2.45 10.46
CA GLY A 173 -14.64 -3.52 11.44
C GLY A 173 -14.49 -4.92 10.86
N GLN A 174 -14.54 -5.11 9.54
CA GLN A 174 -14.34 -6.43 8.92
C GLN A 174 -12.87 -6.81 8.87
N ARG A 175 -12.62 -8.12 8.99
CA ARG A 175 -11.29 -8.74 8.89
C ARG A 175 -11.26 -9.73 7.74
N PHE A 176 -10.15 -9.73 7.00
CA PHE A 176 -9.87 -10.64 5.89
C PHE A 176 -8.56 -11.37 6.14
N ASP A 177 -8.43 -12.58 5.61
CA ASP A 177 -7.21 -13.38 5.75
C ASP A 177 -6.05 -12.80 4.93
N ARG A 178 -6.35 -12.10 3.82
CA ARG A 178 -5.38 -11.52 2.89
C ARG A 178 -5.91 -10.26 2.22
N LEU A 179 -5.01 -9.40 1.74
CA LEU A 179 -5.37 -8.18 1.00
C LEU A 179 -6.24 -8.46 -0.23
N LYS A 180 -5.92 -9.49 -1.02
CA LYS A 180 -6.71 -9.87 -2.21
C LYS A 180 -8.11 -10.40 -1.93
N ASP A 181 -8.37 -10.81 -0.68
CA ASP A 181 -9.66 -11.38 -0.27
C ASP A 181 -10.70 -10.29 0.00
N ILE A 182 -10.29 -9.02 0.08
CA ILE A 182 -11.20 -7.87 0.18
C ILE A 182 -12.06 -7.82 -1.10
N LYS A 183 -13.38 -7.90 -0.92
CA LYS A 183 -14.39 -7.71 -1.95
C LYS A 183 -15.33 -6.61 -1.53
N PHE A 184 -15.75 -5.79 -2.47
CA PHE A 184 -16.83 -4.85 -2.26
C PHE A 184 -18.11 -5.46 -2.82
N ASP A 185 -19.23 -5.17 -2.17
CA ASP A 185 -20.54 -5.54 -2.69
C ASP A 185 -20.77 -4.85 -4.05
N ALA A 186 -21.40 -5.60 -4.95
CA ALA A 186 -21.75 -5.15 -6.31
C ALA A 186 -22.89 -4.13 -6.33
#